data_AF-A0A8B8ZH42-F1
#
_entry.id   AF-A0A8B8ZH42-F1
#
_cell.length_a   1.000
_cell.length_b   1.000
_cell.length_c   1.000
_cell.angle_alpha   90.00
_cell.angle_beta   90.00
_cell.angle_gamma   90.00
#
_symmetry.space_group_name_H-M   'P 1'
#
loop_
_entity.id
_entity.type
_entity.pdbx_description
1 polymer ?
#
loop_
_entity_poly.entity_id
_entity_poly.type
_entity_poly.pdbx_seq_one_letter_code
_entity_poly.pdbx_strand_id
1 'polypeptide(L)'
;MGPSNQEPAVSQEPPPSPPLSPPLSQEAPEPAEERNWAELPRDVLLLIFQKIGAIEILMAAQWVCRPWRQLSHEPQLWRCIDMLYHSELFNEIDMESMAREAVDRSNGQVEEFYGDYVGSDALLQYIADRTSHLKCLRLISCYAISDEGLIEMAKRFPQLEELEISQCSQFSETLFESFGEAWSQLKRLRLNKRWFSLPLMEFDDSEALAIAKNMHELHHLQLFANRLTNDGLQAILDNCPHLESLDIRQCFHINMDGSLRAKCARIKNLRLPSDPTDDYEFCADIDGVGDSVDDYPSGNSEIDLVYDDVFDDYYHYYHISSSDDDHPGFLL
;
A
#
# COMPACT_ATOMS: atom_id res chain seq x y z
N MET A 1 -42.41 106.95 -46.44
CA MET A 1 -41.29 105.98 -46.35
C MET A 1 -41.46 105.21 -45.06
N GLY A 2 -41.48 103.89 -45.15
CA GLY A 2 -41.72 102.96 -44.04
C GLY A 2 -42.17 101.64 -44.65
N PRO A 3 -41.24 100.76 -45.04
CA PRO A 3 -41.54 99.60 -45.87
C PRO A 3 -42.17 98.46 -45.05
N SER A 4 -43.10 97.77 -45.70
CA SER A 4 -43.66 96.48 -45.30
C SER A 4 -42.55 95.44 -45.13
N ASN A 5 -42.46 94.83 -43.96
CA ASN A 5 -41.63 93.66 -43.71
C ASN A 5 -42.30 92.42 -44.33
N GLN A 6 -41.60 91.78 -45.26
CA GLN A 6 -41.88 90.42 -45.71
C GLN A 6 -41.26 89.42 -44.73
N GLU A 7 -42.06 88.47 -44.28
CA GLU A 7 -41.63 87.31 -43.49
C GLU A 7 -40.79 86.35 -44.35
N PRO A 8 -39.67 85.80 -43.82
CA PRO A 8 -38.98 84.67 -44.44
C PRO A 8 -39.60 83.33 -44.01
N ALA A 9 -39.63 82.40 -44.96
CA ALA A 9 -40.20 81.06 -44.86
C ALA A 9 -39.57 80.22 -43.75
N VAL A 10 -40.43 79.58 -42.94
CA VAL A 10 -40.07 78.60 -41.91
C VAL A 10 -39.78 77.26 -42.58
N SER A 11 -38.53 76.82 -42.53
CA SER A 11 -38.11 75.44 -42.83
C SER A 11 -38.75 74.49 -41.82
N GLN A 12 -39.58 73.55 -42.27
CA GLN A 12 -40.15 72.49 -41.43
C GLN A 12 -39.10 71.39 -41.22
N GLU A 13 -38.64 71.21 -39.98
CA GLU A 13 -37.87 70.04 -39.56
C GLU A 13 -38.77 68.79 -39.52
N PRO A 14 -38.26 67.60 -39.89
CA PRO A 14 -39.03 66.35 -39.82
C PRO A 14 -39.32 65.97 -38.36
N PRO A 15 -40.43 65.25 -38.10
CA PRO A 15 -40.83 64.88 -36.74
C PRO A 15 -39.79 63.96 -36.07
N PRO A 16 -39.62 64.06 -34.74
CA PRO A 16 -38.62 63.28 -34.01
C PRO A 16 -38.93 61.78 -34.05
N SER A 17 -37.88 60.98 -34.21
CA SER A 17 -37.92 59.51 -34.13
C SER A 17 -38.51 59.05 -32.79
N PRO A 18 -39.26 57.92 -32.75
CA PRO A 18 -39.81 57.40 -31.51
C PRO A 18 -38.69 57.02 -30.53
N PRO A 19 -38.94 57.11 -29.21
CA PRO A 19 -37.92 56.80 -28.21
C PRO A 19 -37.49 55.34 -28.32
N LEU A 20 -36.17 55.12 -28.35
CA LEU A 20 -35.55 53.79 -28.28
C LEU A 20 -36.02 53.11 -26.98
N SER A 21 -36.60 51.91 -27.10
CA SER A 21 -36.92 51.06 -25.96
C SER A 21 -35.67 50.84 -25.11
N PRO A 22 -35.77 50.87 -23.76
CA PRO A 22 -34.63 50.53 -22.92
C PRO A 22 -34.17 49.10 -23.25
N PRO A 23 -32.86 48.79 -23.17
CA PRO A 23 -32.39 47.44 -23.37
C PRO A 23 -33.09 46.53 -22.37
N LEU A 24 -33.65 45.41 -22.85
CA LEU A 24 -34.10 44.30 -22.01
C LEU A 24 -32.94 43.97 -21.06
N SER A 25 -33.15 44.16 -19.76
CA SER A 25 -32.24 43.69 -18.73
C SER A 25 -31.95 42.21 -19.03
N GLN A 26 -30.73 41.90 -19.47
CA GLN A 26 -30.28 40.52 -19.46
C GLN A 26 -30.22 40.12 -18.00
N GLU A 27 -31.20 39.35 -17.53
CA GLU A 27 -31.09 38.62 -16.28
C GLU A 27 -29.76 37.88 -16.33
N ALA A 28 -28.91 38.14 -15.34
CA ALA A 28 -27.71 37.35 -15.14
C ALA A 28 -28.12 35.87 -15.09
N PRO A 29 -27.33 34.94 -15.68
CA PRO A 29 -27.64 33.52 -15.56
C PRO A 29 -27.79 33.19 -14.08
N GLU A 30 -28.95 32.62 -13.71
CA GLU A 30 -29.19 32.05 -12.38
C GLU A 30 -27.95 31.25 -11.96
N PRO A 31 -27.41 31.45 -10.74
CA PRO A 31 -26.25 30.70 -10.30
C PRO A 31 -26.60 29.22 -10.41
N ALA A 32 -25.79 28.46 -11.14
CA ALA A 32 -25.98 27.02 -11.26
C ALA A 32 -26.14 26.44 -9.85
N GLU A 33 -27.26 25.76 -9.57
CA GLU A 33 -27.51 25.15 -8.26
C GLU A 33 -26.26 24.35 -7.87
N GLU A 34 -25.55 24.81 -6.84
CA GLU A 34 -24.37 24.12 -6.34
C GLU A 34 -24.82 22.75 -5.85
N ARG A 35 -24.36 21.70 -6.51
CA ARG A 35 -24.73 20.33 -6.16
C ARG A 35 -24.32 20.06 -4.73
N ASN A 36 -25.29 19.85 -3.85
CA ASN A 36 -25.03 19.49 -2.47
C ASN A 36 -24.67 18.00 -2.35
N TRP A 37 -23.38 17.69 -2.50
CA TRP A 37 -22.87 16.32 -2.37
C TRP A 37 -23.07 15.71 -0.97
N ALA A 38 -23.34 16.54 0.06
CA ALA A 38 -23.64 16.07 1.41
C ALA A 38 -25.06 15.49 1.56
N GLU A 39 -25.95 15.75 0.61
CA GLU A 39 -27.33 15.22 0.59
C GLU A 39 -27.48 13.93 -0.22
N LEU A 40 -26.37 13.36 -0.72
CA LEU A 40 -26.41 12.05 -1.36
C LEU A 40 -27.00 11.00 -0.40
N PRO A 41 -27.75 10.01 -0.91
CA PRO A 41 -28.24 8.90 -0.10
C PRO A 41 -27.09 8.21 0.65
N ARG A 42 -27.34 7.82 1.90
CA ARG A 42 -26.34 7.21 2.79
C ARG A 42 -25.61 6.04 2.13
N ASP A 43 -26.33 5.18 1.43
CA ASP A 43 -25.76 3.99 0.78
C ASP A 43 -24.79 4.35 -0.34
N VAL A 44 -25.06 5.44 -1.07
CA VAL A 44 -24.15 5.97 -2.10
C VAL A 44 -22.89 6.53 -1.46
N LEU A 45 -23.01 7.29 -0.39
CA LEU A 45 -21.86 7.82 0.34
C LEU A 45 -20.99 6.69 0.92
N LEU A 46 -21.60 5.61 1.44
CA LEU A 46 -20.85 4.44 1.92
C LEU A 46 -20.03 3.79 0.81
N LEU A 47 -20.62 3.61 -0.37
CA LEU A 47 -19.89 3.05 -1.53
C LEU A 47 -18.73 3.96 -1.96
N ILE A 48 -18.91 5.28 -1.89
CA ILE A 48 -17.84 6.24 -2.16
C ILE A 48 -16.73 6.08 -1.13
N PHE A 49 -17.05 6.07 0.17
CA PHE A 49 -16.06 5.94 1.24
C PHE A 49 -15.29 4.61 1.17
N GLN A 50 -15.96 3.52 0.82
CA GLN A 50 -15.31 2.22 0.57
C GLN A 50 -14.28 2.24 -0.57
N LYS A 51 -14.27 3.28 -1.42
CA LYS A 51 -13.32 3.46 -2.52
C LYS A 51 -12.25 4.51 -2.24
N ILE A 52 -12.39 5.28 -1.17
CA ILE A 52 -11.47 6.39 -0.85
C ILE A 52 -10.21 5.88 -0.16
N GLY A 53 -10.30 4.85 0.70
CA GLY A 53 -9.16 4.35 1.47
C GLY A 53 -9.13 4.87 2.92
N ALA A 54 -8.45 4.13 3.80
CA ALA A 54 -8.41 4.45 5.23
C ALA A 54 -7.72 5.80 5.50
N ILE A 55 -6.61 6.04 4.80
CA ILE A 55 -5.74 7.22 4.98
C ILE A 55 -6.47 8.50 4.56
N GLU A 56 -7.06 8.51 3.36
CA GLU A 56 -7.82 9.65 2.85
C GLU A 56 -9.06 9.95 3.68
N ILE A 57 -9.72 8.92 4.24
CA ILE A 57 -10.84 9.11 5.16
C ILE A 57 -10.37 9.85 6.41
N LEU A 58 -9.27 9.41 7.02
CA LEU A 58 -8.73 10.00 8.25
C LEU A 58 -8.15 11.40 8.04
N MET A 59 -7.47 11.63 6.92
CA MET A 59 -6.79 12.91 6.65
C MET A 59 -7.71 13.97 6.07
N ALA A 60 -8.73 13.59 5.28
CA ALA A 60 -9.50 14.56 4.50
C ALA A 60 -11.01 14.35 4.63
N ALA A 61 -11.55 13.18 4.25
CA ALA A 61 -12.99 13.03 4.03
C ALA A 61 -13.81 13.33 5.31
N GLN A 62 -13.32 12.93 6.48
CA GLN A 62 -14.02 13.18 7.74
C GLN A 62 -14.12 14.68 8.13
N TRP A 63 -13.31 15.54 7.51
CA TRP A 63 -13.25 16.97 7.83
C TRP A 63 -14.11 17.83 6.89
N VAL A 64 -14.72 17.24 5.86
CA VAL A 64 -15.53 17.97 4.86
C VAL A 64 -16.82 18.53 5.46
N CYS A 65 -17.63 17.67 6.10
CA CYS A 65 -18.89 18.08 6.71
C CYS A 65 -19.34 17.10 7.81
N ARG A 66 -20.36 17.48 8.60
CA ARG A 66 -20.87 16.67 9.72
C ARG A 66 -21.38 15.28 9.29
N PRO A 67 -22.18 15.13 8.21
CA PRO A 67 -22.59 13.80 7.74
C PRO A 67 -21.42 12.90 7.37
N TRP A 68 -20.40 13.44 6.68
CA TRP A 68 -19.22 12.67 6.28
C TRP A 68 -18.39 12.24 7.48
N ARG A 69 -18.26 13.12 8.48
CA ARG A 69 -17.65 12.76 9.76
C ARG A 69 -18.40 11.64 10.47
N GLN A 70 -19.72 11.69 10.53
CA GLN A 70 -20.51 10.63 11.14
C GLN A 70 -20.35 9.31 10.39
N LEU A 71 -20.35 9.38 9.06
CA LEU A 71 -20.18 8.22 8.19
C LEU A 71 -18.80 7.57 8.34
N SER A 72 -17.74 8.37 8.52
CA SER A 72 -16.38 7.84 8.70
C SER A 72 -16.19 7.04 9.98
N HIS A 73 -17.13 7.06 10.92
CA HIS A 73 -17.13 6.21 12.11
C HIS A 73 -17.91 4.90 11.94
N GLU A 74 -18.48 4.64 10.75
CA GLU A 74 -19.21 3.39 10.49
C GLU A 74 -18.27 2.19 10.41
N PRO A 75 -18.40 1.17 11.29
CA PRO A 75 -17.46 0.04 11.37
C PRO A 75 -17.28 -0.73 10.05
N GLN A 76 -18.33 -0.80 9.23
CA GLN A 76 -18.31 -1.50 7.95
C GLN A 76 -17.32 -0.90 6.93
N LEU A 77 -16.89 0.36 7.11
CA LEU A 77 -15.86 0.97 6.26
C LEU A 77 -14.45 0.48 6.59
N TRP A 78 -14.26 -0.05 7.80
CA TRP A 78 -12.96 -0.41 8.38
C TRP A 78 -12.77 -1.93 8.46
N ARG A 79 -13.56 -2.69 7.71
CA ARG A 79 -13.36 -4.14 7.54
C ARG A 79 -12.08 -4.44 6.76
N CYS A 80 -11.74 -3.55 5.82
CA CYS A 80 -10.48 -3.56 5.09
C CYS A 80 -9.73 -2.27 5.43
N ILE A 81 -8.57 -2.41 6.05
CA ILE A 81 -7.68 -1.29 6.39
C ILE A 81 -6.50 -1.37 5.45
N ASP A 82 -6.49 -0.50 4.45
CA ASP A 82 -5.41 -0.38 3.47
C ASP A 82 -4.53 0.82 3.83
N MET A 83 -3.27 0.55 4.15
CA MET A 83 -2.23 1.53 4.47
C MET A 83 -1.03 1.41 3.51
N LEU A 84 -1.24 0.92 2.27
CA LEU A 84 -0.19 0.73 1.27
C LEU A 84 0.08 1.98 0.42
N TYR A 85 1.26 2.10 -0.19
CA TYR A 85 1.60 3.14 -1.20
C TYR A 85 1.60 4.59 -0.72
N HIS A 86 1.79 4.82 0.58
CA HIS A 86 1.85 6.17 1.16
C HIS A 86 3.24 6.52 1.70
N SER A 87 4.29 6.06 1.01
CA SER A 87 5.66 6.21 1.52
C SER A 87 6.16 7.64 1.64
N GLU A 88 5.59 8.54 0.85
CA GLU A 88 5.84 9.97 0.92
C GLU A 88 5.36 10.59 2.25
N LEU A 89 4.39 9.96 2.93
CA LEU A 89 3.81 10.48 4.18
C LEU A 89 4.56 10.05 5.45
N PHE A 90 5.49 9.09 5.37
CA PHE A 90 6.15 8.50 6.56
C PHE A 90 6.91 9.52 7.42
N ASN A 91 7.42 10.60 6.82
CA ASN A 91 8.17 11.61 7.56
C ASN A 91 7.27 12.66 8.22
N GLU A 92 6.00 12.73 7.83
CA GLU A 92 5.08 13.80 8.24
C GLU A 92 4.01 13.30 9.20
N ILE A 93 3.66 12.02 9.13
CA ILE A 93 2.52 11.46 9.83
C ILE A 93 2.90 10.14 10.52
N ASP A 94 2.50 10.01 11.78
CA ASP A 94 2.57 8.74 12.50
C ASP A 94 1.52 7.77 11.95
N MET A 95 1.96 6.95 11.00
CA MET A 95 1.14 5.95 10.33
C MET A 95 0.68 4.83 11.27
N GLU A 96 1.45 4.51 12.32
CA GLU A 96 1.04 3.50 13.30
C GLU A 96 -0.16 4.02 14.11
N SER A 97 -0.13 5.29 14.52
CA SER A 97 -1.28 5.93 15.17
C SER A 97 -2.51 5.96 14.27
N MET A 98 -2.35 6.22 12.97
CA MET A 98 -3.46 6.15 12.01
C MET A 98 -4.03 4.74 11.87
N ALA A 99 -3.17 3.72 11.80
CA ALA A 99 -3.59 2.32 11.73
C ALA A 99 -4.37 1.93 12.99
N ARG A 100 -3.92 2.35 14.18
CA ARG A 100 -4.63 2.11 15.45
C ARG A 100 -6.01 2.75 15.48
N GLU A 101 -6.13 4.00 15.02
CA GLU A 101 -7.42 4.70 14.90
C GLU A 101 -8.37 3.96 13.92
N ALA A 102 -7.86 3.50 12.78
CA ALA A 102 -8.64 2.70 11.83
C ALA A 102 -9.13 1.38 12.46
N VAL A 103 -8.26 0.70 13.21
CA VAL A 103 -8.60 -0.53 13.95
C VAL A 103 -9.69 -0.26 14.99
N ASP A 104 -9.60 0.84 15.74
CA ASP A 104 -10.61 1.20 16.75
C ASP A 104 -11.98 1.48 16.12
N ARG A 105 -12.00 2.16 14.97
CA ARG A 105 -13.23 2.43 14.22
C ARG A 105 -13.90 1.18 13.67
N SER A 106 -13.15 0.12 13.42
CA SER A 106 -13.69 -1.17 12.98
C SER A 106 -14.58 -1.85 14.02
N ASN A 107 -14.47 -1.47 15.30
CA ASN A 107 -15.21 -2.11 16.39
C ASN A 107 -15.10 -3.65 16.36
N GLY A 108 -13.88 -4.16 16.10
CA GLY A 108 -13.56 -5.59 16.04
C GLY A 108 -13.98 -6.32 14.78
N GLN A 109 -14.31 -5.58 13.71
CA GLN A 109 -14.73 -6.12 12.42
C GLN A 109 -13.60 -6.12 11.36
N VAL A 110 -12.35 -5.85 11.74
CA VAL A 110 -11.23 -5.96 10.78
C VAL A 110 -11.13 -7.39 10.25
N GLU A 111 -11.23 -7.52 8.94
CA GLU A 111 -11.06 -8.75 8.18
C GLU A 111 -9.80 -8.72 7.32
N GLU A 112 -9.37 -7.54 6.90
CA GLU A 112 -8.21 -7.36 6.03
C GLU A 112 -7.36 -6.18 6.51
N PHE A 113 -6.05 -6.39 6.65
CA PHE A 113 -5.11 -5.35 7.05
C PHE A 113 -3.89 -5.37 6.13
N TYR A 114 -3.61 -4.25 5.48
CA TYR A 114 -2.46 -4.06 4.60
C TYR A 114 -1.61 -2.91 5.13
N GLY A 115 -0.32 -3.16 5.36
CA GLY A 115 0.61 -2.15 5.83
C GLY A 115 1.92 -2.18 5.06
N ASP A 116 2.35 -1.01 4.58
CA ASP A 116 3.67 -0.78 3.99
C ASP A 116 4.48 0.10 4.95
N TYR A 117 5.63 -0.34 5.47
CA TYR A 117 6.41 0.32 6.54
C TYR A 117 5.67 0.68 7.85
N VAL A 118 4.39 0.30 8.02
CA VAL A 118 3.60 0.57 9.24
C VAL A 118 3.63 -0.59 10.23
N GLY A 119 4.13 -1.76 9.82
CA GLY A 119 4.08 -2.97 10.63
C GLY A 119 5.14 -3.02 11.74
N SER A 120 4.68 -3.24 12.97
CA SER A 120 5.49 -3.50 14.16
C SER A 120 4.84 -4.60 15.00
N ASP A 121 5.61 -5.29 15.85
CA ASP A 121 5.05 -6.27 16.80
C ASP A 121 3.98 -5.64 17.71
N ALA A 122 4.17 -4.38 18.10
CA ALA A 122 3.23 -3.64 18.94
C ALA A 122 1.90 -3.35 18.22
N LEU A 123 1.94 -3.09 16.91
CA LEU A 123 0.74 -2.90 16.10
C LEU A 123 0.04 -4.25 15.86
N LEU A 124 0.79 -5.29 15.54
CA LEU A 124 0.25 -6.64 15.37
C LEU A 124 -0.49 -7.11 16.63
N GLN A 125 0.12 -6.96 17.80
CA GLN A 125 -0.52 -7.26 19.07
C GLN A 125 -1.79 -6.42 19.29
N TYR A 126 -1.76 -5.13 18.93
CA TYR A 126 -2.92 -4.26 19.04
C TYR A 126 -4.12 -4.75 18.22
N ILE A 127 -3.86 -5.15 16.97
CA ILE A 127 -4.87 -5.72 16.08
C ILE A 127 -5.40 -7.04 16.68
N ALA A 128 -4.50 -7.92 17.14
CA ALA A 128 -4.83 -9.21 17.76
C ALA A 128 -5.69 -9.11 19.03
N ASP A 129 -5.59 -8.00 19.75
CA ASP A 129 -6.38 -7.78 20.94
C ASP A 129 -7.78 -7.21 20.65
N ARG A 130 -8.02 -6.70 19.43
CA ARG A 130 -9.23 -5.93 19.06
C ARG A 130 -10.09 -6.65 18.05
N THR A 131 -9.52 -7.50 17.22
CA THR A 131 -10.25 -8.36 16.28
C THR A 131 -9.86 -9.82 16.43
N SER A 132 -10.76 -10.71 16.00
CA SER A 132 -10.54 -12.14 15.84
C SER A 132 -10.97 -12.65 14.45
N HIS A 133 -11.29 -11.73 13.54
CA HIS A 133 -11.91 -12.03 12.24
C HIS A 133 -10.97 -11.80 11.05
N LEU A 134 -9.68 -11.57 11.32
CA LEU A 134 -8.68 -11.31 10.29
C LEU A 134 -8.52 -12.53 9.36
N LYS A 135 -8.65 -12.29 8.06
CA LYS A 135 -8.55 -13.28 6.99
C LYS A 135 -7.42 -12.98 6.01
N CYS A 136 -7.08 -11.71 5.83
CA CYS A 136 -6.01 -11.27 4.94
C CYS A 136 -5.05 -10.34 5.69
N LEU A 137 -3.76 -10.66 5.66
CA LEU A 137 -2.71 -9.84 6.23
C LEU A 137 -1.63 -9.60 5.17
N ARG A 138 -1.40 -8.35 4.80
CA ARG A 138 -0.32 -7.95 3.89
C ARG A 138 0.64 -7.02 4.64
N LEU A 139 1.89 -7.44 4.75
CA LEU A 139 2.96 -6.71 5.41
C LEU A 139 4.09 -6.50 4.40
N ILE A 140 4.32 -5.24 4.04
CA ILE A 140 5.29 -4.83 3.03
C ILE A 140 6.30 -3.89 3.68
N SER A 141 7.60 -4.11 3.47
CA SER A 141 8.66 -3.24 4.02
C SER A 141 8.60 -3.03 5.55
N CYS A 142 8.07 -4.00 6.29
CA CYS A 142 7.86 -3.91 7.74
C CYS A 142 9.05 -4.55 8.48
N TYR A 143 10.10 -3.78 8.74
CA TYR A 143 11.35 -4.28 9.33
C TYR A 143 11.29 -4.45 10.86
N ALA A 144 10.33 -3.81 11.53
CA ALA A 144 10.15 -3.85 12.99
C ALA A 144 9.30 -5.04 13.47
N ILE A 145 9.12 -6.05 12.62
CA ILE A 145 8.37 -7.28 12.93
C ILE A 145 9.35 -8.41 13.19
N SER A 146 9.14 -9.13 14.29
CA SER A 146 9.93 -10.31 14.66
C SER A 146 9.21 -11.64 14.35
N ASP A 147 9.95 -12.74 14.43
CA ASP A 147 9.38 -14.09 14.42
C ASP A 147 8.35 -14.23 15.55
N GLU A 148 8.67 -13.78 16.77
CA GLU A 148 7.80 -13.89 17.94
C GLU A 148 6.47 -13.15 17.73
N GLY A 149 6.51 -11.92 17.20
CA GLY A 149 5.30 -11.13 16.93
C GLY A 149 4.35 -11.82 15.95
N LEU A 150 4.90 -12.41 14.88
CA LEU A 150 4.12 -13.15 13.90
C LEU A 150 3.61 -14.51 14.44
N ILE A 151 4.38 -15.19 15.28
CA ILE A 151 3.94 -16.44 15.93
C ILE A 151 2.75 -16.16 16.87
N GLU A 152 2.81 -15.10 17.67
CA GLU A 152 1.67 -14.72 18.52
C GLU A 152 0.45 -14.33 17.69
N MET A 153 0.64 -13.59 16.59
CA MET A 153 -0.43 -13.32 15.62
C MET A 153 -1.05 -14.62 15.07
N ALA A 154 -0.23 -15.58 14.69
CA ALA A 154 -0.70 -16.83 14.10
C ALA A 154 -1.63 -17.59 15.07
N LYS A 155 -1.32 -17.59 16.37
CA LYS A 155 -2.16 -18.18 17.42
C LYS A 155 -3.52 -17.48 17.56
N ARG A 156 -3.59 -16.18 17.28
CA ARG A 156 -4.79 -15.35 17.44
C ARG A 156 -5.74 -15.42 16.24
N PHE A 157 -5.21 -15.73 15.06
CA PHE A 157 -5.95 -15.75 13.80
C PHE A 157 -5.86 -17.10 13.06
N PRO A 158 -6.45 -18.18 13.60
CA PRO A 158 -6.40 -19.51 12.99
C PRO A 158 -7.19 -19.63 11.66
N GLN A 159 -7.97 -18.61 11.31
CA GLN A 159 -8.78 -18.56 10.09
C GLN A 159 -8.14 -17.72 8.97
N LEU A 160 -6.86 -17.35 9.10
CA LEU A 160 -6.16 -16.58 8.07
C LEU A 160 -6.14 -17.36 6.74
N GLU A 161 -6.63 -16.73 5.67
CA GLU A 161 -6.71 -17.33 4.33
C GLU A 161 -5.61 -16.83 3.41
N GLU A 162 -5.12 -15.61 3.66
CA GLU A 162 -4.09 -14.94 2.87
C GLU A 162 -3.03 -14.28 3.74
N LEU A 163 -1.78 -14.54 3.39
CA LEU A 163 -0.62 -13.88 3.98
C LEU A 163 0.30 -13.37 2.86
N GLU A 164 0.66 -12.09 2.96
CA GLU A 164 1.76 -11.52 2.20
C GLU A 164 2.78 -10.93 3.15
N ILE A 165 4.03 -11.36 3.00
CA ILE A 165 5.21 -10.79 3.65
C ILE A 165 6.19 -10.46 2.52
N SER A 166 6.32 -9.17 2.24
CA SER A 166 7.08 -8.67 1.09
C SER A 166 8.13 -7.67 1.56
N GLN A 167 9.40 -7.89 1.22
CA GLN A 167 10.49 -6.93 1.52
C GLN A 167 10.64 -6.62 3.03
N CYS A 168 10.25 -7.56 3.89
CA CYS A 168 10.49 -7.50 5.33
C CYS A 168 11.85 -8.14 5.68
N SER A 169 12.19 -8.12 6.96
CA SER A 169 13.35 -8.83 7.53
C SER A 169 13.34 -10.32 7.19
N GLN A 170 14.51 -10.97 7.23
CA GLN A 170 14.57 -12.42 7.08
C GLN A 170 14.00 -13.11 8.33
N PHE A 171 13.08 -14.05 8.13
CA PHE A 171 12.45 -14.81 9.20
C PHE A 171 13.04 -16.22 9.31
N SER A 172 12.96 -16.84 10.49
CA SER A 172 13.54 -18.17 10.69
C SER A 172 12.64 -19.30 10.18
N GLU A 173 13.22 -20.48 10.00
CA GLU A 173 12.48 -21.71 9.67
C GLU A 173 11.37 -22.02 10.71
N THR A 174 11.63 -21.70 11.98
CA THR A 174 10.68 -21.99 13.08
C THR A 174 9.39 -21.17 12.98
N LEU A 175 9.45 -19.98 12.37
CA LEU A 175 8.27 -19.19 12.06
C LEU A 175 7.35 -19.94 11.09
N PHE A 176 7.90 -20.47 10.01
CA PHE A 176 7.12 -21.15 8.97
C PHE A 176 6.57 -22.51 9.42
N GLU A 177 7.28 -23.19 10.32
CA GLU A 177 6.71 -24.35 11.04
C GLU A 177 5.49 -23.93 11.86
N SER A 178 5.62 -22.86 12.66
CA SER A 178 4.52 -22.32 13.47
C SER A 178 3.33 -21.88 12.61
N PHE A 179 3.59 -21.29 11.43
CA PHE A 179 2.54 -20.90 10.49
C PHE A 179 1.76 -22.08 9.96
N GLY A 180 2.42 -23.17 9.56
CA GLY A 180 1.68 -24.33 9.07
C GLY A 180 0.94 -25.10 10.15
N GLU A 181 1.38 -25.03 11.42
CA GLU A 181 0.59 -25.52 12.56
C GLU A 181 -0.65 -24.65 12.83
N ALA A 182 -0.52 -23.33 12.74
CA ALA A 182 -1.58 -22.39 13.10
C ALA A 182 -2.60 -22.14 11.98
N TRP A 183 -2.14 -22.03 10.72
CA TRP A 183 -2.94 -21.58 9.58
C TRP A 183 -3.26 -22.71 8.61
N SER A 184 -3.94 -23.74 9.11
CA SER A 184 -4.41 -24.87 8.30
C SER A 184 -5.35 -24.51 7.13
N GLN A 185 -5.86 -23.27 7.08
CA GLN A 185 -6.75 -22.76 6.02
C GLN A 185 -6.05 -21.77 5.07
N LEU A 186 -4.73 -21.57 5.19
CA LEU A 186 -3.99 -20.64 4.35
C LEU A 186 -4.01 -21.12 2.90
N LYS A 187 -4.61 -20.33 2.01
CA LYS A 187 -4.76 -20.64 0.57
C LYS A 187 -3.81 -19.83 -0.29
N ARG A 188 -3.46 -18.61 0.14
CA ARG A 188 -2.59 -17.70 -0.59
C ARG A 188 -1.42 -17.28 0.29
N LEU A 189 -0.21 -17.54 -0.19
CA LEU A 189 1.02 -17.13 0.46
C LEU A 189 1.89 -16.38 -0.55
N ARG A 190 2.31 -15.17 -0.18
CA ARG A 190 3.26 -14.37 -0.96
C ARG A 190 4.43 -14.03 -0.05
N LEU A 191 5.61 -14.55 -0.39
CA LEU A 191 6.87 -14.28 0.31
C LEU A 191 7.84 -13.68 -0.69
N ASN A 192 7.84 -12.36 -0.79
CA ASN A 192 8.61 -11.65 -1.79
C ASN A 192 9.84 -11.00 -1.16
N LYS A 193 10.98 -11.12 -1.84
CA LYS A 193 12.23 -10.49 -1.43
C LYS A 193 12.62 -9.39 -2.43
N ARG A 194 13.64 -8.60 -2.09
CA ARG A 194 14.38 -7.81 -3.09
C ARG A 194 15.54 -8.66 -3.58
N TRP A 195 15.74 -8.69 -4.90
CA TRP A 195 16.88 -9.40 -5.45
C TRP A 195 18.13 -8.52 -5.37
N PHE A 196 19.17 -9.02 -4.70
CA PHE A 196 20.48 -8.38 -4.68
C PHE A 196 21.46 -9.22 -5.48
N SER A 197 22.15 -8.60 -6.44
CA SER A 197 23.23 -9.26 -7.18
C SER A 197 24.54 -9.19 -6.41
N LEU A 198 24.66 -9.96 -5.33
CA LEU A 198 25.87 -10.04 -4.53
C LEU A 198 26.63 -11.36 -4.76
N PRO A 199 27.96 -11.33 -5.00
CA PRO A 199 28.76 -12.53 -5.24
C PRO A 199 28.78 -13.57 -4.10
N LEU A 200 28.27 -13.20 -2.92
CA LEU A 200 28.35 -13.97 -1.68
C LEU A 200 26.98 -14.45 -1.16
N MET A 201 25.88 -14.21 -1.88
CA MET A 201 24.58 -14.70 -1.43
C MET A 201 24.49 -16.22 -1.58
N GLU A 202 24.38 -16.90 -0.44
CA GLU A 202 24.17 -18.35 -0.39
C GLU A 202 22.75 -18.70 -0.83
N PHE A 203 22.61 -19.89 -1.41
CA PHE A 203 21.31 -20.49 -1.71
C PHE A 203 20.57 -20.82 -0.42
N ASP A 204 19.25 -20.73 -0.44
CA ASP A 204 18.45 -20.97 0.75
C ASP A 204 17.13 -21.66 0.41
N ASP A 205 17.02 -22.94 0.75
CA ASP A 205 15.82 -23.75 0.59
C ASP A 205 15.01 -23.86 1.89
N SER A 206 15.44 -23.23 3.00
CA SER A 206 14.82 -23.40 4.32
C SER A 206 13.33 -23.03 4.33
N GLU A 207 12.98 -21.86 3.78
CA GLU A 207 11.59 -21.40 3.63
C GLU A 207 10.77 -22.37 2.77
N ALA A 208 11.34 -22.82 1.65
CA ALA A 208 10.66 -23.72 0.73
C ALA A 208 10.38 -25.09 1.37
N LEU A 209 11.34 -25.63 2.12
CA LEU A 209 11.19 -26.87 2.87
C LEU A 209 10.14 -26.75 3.98
N ALA A 210 10.12 -25.63 4.71
CA ALA A 210 9.12 -25.39 5.75
C ALA A 210 7.70 -25.26 5.17
N ILE A 211 7.55 -24.57 4.03
CA ILE A 211 6.27 -24.50 3.30
C ILE A 211 5.83 -25.90 2.86
N ALA A 212 6.74 -26.66 2.22
CA ALA A 212 6.46 -28.01 1.76
C ALA A 212 6.04 -28.95 2.90
N LYS A 213 6.64 -28.79 4.08
CA LYS A 213 6.37 -29.64 5.26
C LYS A 213 5.02 -29.34 5.91
N ASN A 214 4.56 -28.08 5.91
CA ASN A 214 3.45 -27.68 6.78
C ASN A 214 2.25 -27.05 6.06
N MET A 215 2.35 -26.65 4.79
CA MET A 215 1.31 -25.85 4.09
C MET A 215 0.71 -26.57 2.88
N HIS A 216 0.06 -27.71 3.12
CA HIS A 216 -0.45 -28.60 2.07
C HIS A 216 -1.71 -28.09 1.34
N GLU A 217 -2.47 -27.18 1.96
CA GLU A 217 -3.72 -26.60 1.44
C GLU A 217 -3.50 -25.35 0.55
N LEU A 218 -2.24 -24.99 0.26
CA LEU A 218 -1.93 -23.84 -0.57
C LEU A 218 -2.44 -24.00 -2.00
N HIS A 219 -3.13 -22.97 -2.49
CA HIS A 219 -3.64 -22.86 -3.86
C HIS A 219 -2.83 -21.86 -4.69
N HIS A 220 -2.34 -20.79 -4.05
CA HIS A 220 -1.53 -19.77 -4.70
C HIS A 220 -0.27 -19.50 -3.88
N LEU A 221 0.88 -19.62 -4.53
CA LEU A 221 2.17 -19.33 -3.96
C LEU A 221 2.93 -18.36 -4.85
N GLN A 222 3.43 -17.28 -4.26
CA GLN A 222 4.34 -16.35 -4.91
C GLN A 222 5.61 -16.24 -4.08
N LEU A 223 6.75 -16.56 -4.70
CA LEU A 223 8.08 -16.48 -4.12
C LEU A 223 8.92 -15.56 -5.01
N PHE A 224 8.60 -14.27 -5.08
CA PHE A 224 9.31 -13.36 -5.97
C PHE A 224 10.72 -13.08 -5.45
N ALA A 225 11.72 -13.11 -6.33
CA ALA A 225 13.13 -12.86 -6.01
C ALA A 225 13.67 -13.74 -4.87
N ASN A 226 13.13 -14.95 -4.70
CA ASN A 226 13.57 -15.87 -3.66
C ASN A 226 14.84 -16.64 -4.10
N ARG A 227 15.69 -17.00 -3.13
CA ARG A 227 16.99 -17.67 -3.34
C ARG A 227 16.93 -19.19 -3.35
N LEU A 228 15.72 -19.77 -3.38
CA LEU A 228 15.54 -21.21 -3.45
C LEU A 228 16.16 -21.82 -4.72
N THR A 229 16.53 -23.08 -4.60
CA THR A 229 17.07 -23.90 -5.67
C THR A 229 15.99 -24.82 -6.25
N ASN A 230 16.40 -25.66 -7.22
CA ASN A 230 15.55 -26.72 -7.74
C ASN A 230 15.04 -27.68 -6.66
N ASP A 231 15.83 -27.93 -5.61
CA ASP A 231 15.47 -28.88 -4.54
C ASP A 231 14.34 -28.33 -3.68
N GLY A 232 14.43 -27.06 -3.26
CA GLY A 232 13.35 -26.38 -2.53
C GLY A 232 12.06 -26.29 -3.35
N LEU A 233 12.16 -25.91 -4.63
CA LEU A 233 10.98 -25.86 -5.51
C LEU A 233 10.36 -27.25 -5.69
N GLN A 234 11.18 -28.28 -5.87
CA GLN A 234 10.70 -29.64 -6.00
C GLN A 234 9.96 -30.10 -4.73
N ALA A 235 10.48 -29.77 -3.55
CA ALA A 235 9.83 -30.09 -2.28
C ALA A 235 8.42 -29.49 -2.19
N ILE A 236 8.26 -28.21 -2.58
CA ILE A 236 6.94 -27.55 -2.63
C ILE A 236 6.02 -28.27 -3.63
N LEU A 237 6.50 -28.52 -4.85
CA LEU A 237 5.70 -29.16 -5.89
C LEU A 237 5.29 -30.59 -5.53
N ASP A 238 6.04 -31.29 -4.69
CA ASP A 238 5.73 -32.64 -4.26
C ASP A 238 4.76 -32.68 -3.07
N ASN A 239 4.73 -31.64 -2.22
CA ASN A 239 3.95 -31.63 -0.98
C ASN A 239 2.78 -30.64 -0.95
N CYS A 240 2.61 -29.78 -1.96
CA CYS A 240 1.46 -28.87 -2.09
C CYS A 240 0.54 -29.32 -3.26
N PRO A 241 -0.30 -30.36 -3.09
CA PRO A 241 -1.06 -30.97 -4.19
C PRO A 241 -2.15 -30.05 -4.77
N HIS A 242 -2.65 -29.09 -3.99
CA HIS A 242 -3.71 -28.16 -4.39
C HIS A 242 -3.21 -26.89 -5.10
N LEU A 243 -1.89 -26.74 -5.26
CA LEU A 243 -1.31 -25.56 -5.87
C LEU A 243 -1.77 -25.38 -7.32
N GLU A 244 -2.46 -24.28 -7.59
CA GLU A 244 -3.00 -23.92 -8.90
C GLU A 244 -2.22 -22.76 -9.55
N SER A 245 -1.63 -21.89 -8.73
CA SER A 245 -0.87 -20.73 -9.14
C SER A 245 0.50 -20.72 -8.47
N LEU A 246 1.54 -20.59 -9.27
CA LEU A 246 2.92 -20.46 -8.81
C LEU A 246 3.61 -19.32 -9.55
N ASP A 247 4.13 -18.36 -8.80
CA ASP A 247 4.95 -17.28 -9.33
C ASP A 247 6.33 -17.29 -8.66
N ILE A 248 7.35 -17.56 -9.47
CA ILE A 248 8.76 -17.68 -9.07
C ILE A 248 9.64 -16.74 -9.91
N ARG A 249 9.07 -15.61 -10.36
CA ARG A 249 9.83 -14.58 -11.07
C ARG A 249 11.02 -14.11 -10.23
N GLN A 250 12.12 -13.86 -10.92
CA GLN A 250 13.41 -13.50 -10.33
C GLN A 250 14.05 -14.54 -9.39
N CYS A 251 13.55 -15.77 -9.31
CA CYS A 251 14.27 -16.86 -8.65
C CYS A 251 15.37 -17.41 -9.57
N PHE A 252 16.47 -16.66 -9.73
CA PHE A 252 17.49 -16.95 -10.74
C PHE A 252 18.35 -18.19 -10.43
N HIS A 253 18.21 -18.81 -9.26
CA HIS A 253 18.86 -20.08 -8.92
C HIS A 253 18.08 -21.32 -9.39
N ILE A 254 16.89 -21.12 -9.97
CA ILE A 254 16.07 -22.20 -10.50
C ILE A 254 16.42 -22.44 -11.97
N ASN A 255 16.79 -23.68 -12.28
CA ASN A 255 16.95 -24.15 -13.65
C ASN A 255 15.77 -25.04 -14.03
N MET A 256 14.93 -24.56 -14.96
CA MET A 256 13.76 -25.28 -15.47
C MET A 256 14.17 -26.44 -16.39
N ASP A 257 14.67 -27.51 -15.79
CA ASP A 257 14.99 -28.78 -16.45
C ASP A 257 13.73 -29.60 -16.82
N GLY A 258 13.93 -30.76 -17.44
CA GLY A 258 12.82 -31.63 -17.84
C GLY A 258 11.97 -32.16 -16.68
N SER A 259 12.58 -32.38 -15.50
CA SER A 259 11.90 -32.90 -14.30
C SER A 259 10.99 -31.84 -13.70
N LEU A 260 11.51 -30.63 -13.46
CA LEU A 260 10.73 -29.52 -12.92
C LEU A 260 9.63 -29.09 -13.88
N ARG A 261 9.90 -29.03 -15.19
CA ARG A 261 8.86 -28.73 -16.19
C ARG A 261 7.71 -29.74 -16.15
N ALA A 262 8.02 -31.03 -15.98
CA ALA A 262 6.99 -32.06 -15.86
C ALA A 262 6.15 -31.89 -14.58
N LYS A 263 6.78 -31.54 -13.44
CA LYS A 263 6.05 -31.26 -12.19
C LYS A 263 5.19 -30.00 -12.28
N CYS A 264 5.71 -28.93 -12.88
CA CYS A 264 4.99 -27.67 -13.07
C CYS A 264 3.85 -27.77 -14.08
N ALA A 265 3.78 -28.83 -14.91
CA ALA A 265 2.72 -28.99 -15.91
C ALA A 265 1.30 -29.09 -15.31
N ARG A 266 1.18 -29.39 -14.01
CA ARG A 266 -0.11 -29.38 -13.30
C ARG A 266 -0.58 -27.99 -12.86
N ILE A 267 0.33 -27.01 -12.83
CA ILE A 267 0.05 -25.64 -12.36
C ILE A 267 -0.66 -24.88 -13.49
N LYS A 268 -1.82 -24.28 -13.18
CA LYS A 268 -2.64 -23.57 -14.16
C LYS A 268 -2.04 -22.22 -14.53
N ASN A 269 -1.58 -21.49 -13.51
CA ASN A 269 -0.99 -20.16 -13.64
C ASN A 269 0.46 -20.21 -13.17
N LEU A 270 1.39 -20.36 -14.10
CA LEU A 270 2.82 -20.45 -13.81
C LEU A 270 3.52 -19.20 -14.33
N ARG A 271 4.29 -18.52 -13.47
CA ARG A 271 5.23 -17.47 -13.85
C ARG A 271 6.65 -17.90 -13.51
N LEU A 272 7.52 -17.92 -14.52
CA LEU A 272 8.88 -18.44 -14.45
C LEU A 272 9.90 -17.33 -14.10
N PRO A 273 11.14 -17.70 -13.69
CA PRO A 273 12.14 -16.73 -13.23
C PRO A 273 12.41 -15.56 -14.18
N SER A 274 12.35 -15.75 -15.50
CA SER A 274 12.63 -14.73 -16.52
C SER A 274 11.38 -14.15 -17.18
N ASP A 275 10.17 -14.45 -16.68
CA ASP A 275 8.95 -13.85 -17.21
C ASP A 275 8.87 -12.34 -16.88
N PRO A 276 8.17 -11.54 -17.69
CA PRO A 276 8.04 -10.09 -17.46
C PRO A 276 7.46 -9.75 -16.09
N THR A 277 7.89 -8.61 -15.55
CA THR A 277 7.51 -8.10 -14.23
C THR A 277 6.69 -6.81 -14.30
N ASP A 278 6.18 -6.43 -15.48
CA ASP A 278 5.41 -5.19 -15.69
C ASP A 278 4.13 -5.12 -14.84
N ASP A 279 3.59 -6.27 -14.44
CA ASP A 279 2.41 -6.42 -13.58
C ASP A 279 2.76 -6.62 -12.10
N TYR A 280 4.04 -6.53 -11.73
CA TYR A 280 4.46 -6.59 -10.34
C TYR A 280 4.29 -5.24 -9.66
N GLU A 281 3.63 -5.25 -8.50
CA GLU A 281 3.18 -4.05 -7.79
C GLU A 281 4.32 -3.27 -7.13
N PHE A 282 5.51 -3.87 -7.02
CA PHE A 282 6.69 -3.27 -6.41
C PHE A 282 7.83 -3.14 -7.41
N CYS A 283 8.85 -2.35 -7.05
CA CYS A 283 10.08 -2.27 -7.83
C CYS A 283 10.70 -3.67 -7.99
N ALA A 284 10.92 -4.06 -9.24
CA ALA A 284 11.55 -5.33 -9.61
C ALA A 284 13.02 -5.13 -10.03
N ASP A 285 13.58 -3.93 -9.85
CA ASP A 285 14.96 -3.67 -10.23
C ASP A 285 15.92 -4.54 -9.40
N ILE A 286 16.95 -5.05 -10.07
CA ILE A 286 18.00 -5.83 -9.41
C ILE A 286 18.98 -4.85 -8.80
N ASP A 287 19.06 -4.82 -7.48
CA ASP A 287 20.03 -4.01 -6.75
C ASP A 287 21.43 -4.63 -6.94
N GLY A 288 22.21 -4.05 -7.85
CA GLY A 288 23.61 -4.39 -8.07
C GLY A 288 24.52 -3.44 -7.29
N VAL A 289 25.54 -3.97 -6.62
CA VAL A 289 26.65 -3.14 -6.16
C VAL A 289 27.52 -2.79 -7.37
N GLY A 290 27.26 -1.63 -7.99
CA GLY A 290 28.21 -0.97 -8.87
C GLY A 290 27.63 -0.40 -10.16
N ASP A 291 27.29 0.89 -10.11
CA ASP A 291 27.58 1.85 -11.20
C ASP A 291 28.26 3.11 -10.62
N SER A 292 29.12 2.92 -9.61
CA SER A 292 30.06 3.94 -9.12
C SER A 292 31.46 3.35 -9.02
N VAL A 293 31.97 2.83 -10.15
CA VAL A 293 33.40 2.56 -10.31
C VAL A 293 33.98 3.61 -11.24
N ASP A 294 33.94 4.87 -10.81
CA ASP A 294 34.81 5.90 -11.35
C ASP A 294 35.36 6.74 -10.17
N ASP A 295 36.69 6.74 -10.07
CA ASP A 295 37.55 7.51 -9.17
C ASP A 295 37.56 7.15 -7.66
N TYR A 296 38.17 6.00 -7.33
CA TYR A 296 39.07 5.96 -6.16
C TYR A 296 40.47 5.51 -6.60
N PRO A 297 41.51 6.36 -6.44
CA PRO A 297 42.87 6.01 -6.83
C PRO A 297 43.43 4.94 -5.89
N SER A 298 44.01 3.92 -6.50
CA SER A 298 44.66 2.76 -5.88
C SER A 298 45.42 3.05 -4.59
N GLY A 299 45.12 2.26 -3.55
CA GLY A 299 46.08 1.98 -2.48
C GLY A 299 45.50 1.98 -1.07
N ASN A 300 44.86 0.88 -0.67
CA ASN A 300 45.33 0.04 0.44
C ASN A 300 44.36 -1.11 0.69
N SER A 301 44.95 -2.27 0.95
CA SER A 301 44.30 -3.48 1.44
C SER A 301 43.92 -3.31 2.90
N GLU A 302 42.63 -3.34 3.20
CA GLU A 302 42.04 -3.85 4.45
C GLU A 302 40.55 -4.05 4.17
N ILE A 303 40.15 -5.31 4.04
CA ILE A 303 38.74 -5.72 4.02
C ILE A 303 38.31 -5.69 5.48
N ASP A 304 37.72 -4.59 5.90
CA ASP A 304 36.93 -4.50 7.12
C ASP A 304 35.47 -4.25 6.71
N LEU A 305 34.67 -5.30 6.92
CA LEU A 305 33.24 -5.29 7.27
C LEU A 305 32.37 -4.17 6.66
N VAL A 306 31.85 -4.42 5.46
CA VAL A 306 30.67 -3.69 4.92
C VAL A 306 29.45 -4.60 5.05
N TYR A 307 29.12 -5.00 6.27
CA TYR A 307 27.81 -5.61 6.60
C TYR A 307 26.85 -4.61 7.25
N ASP A 308 27.30 -3.38 7.55
CA ASP A 308 26.48 -2.34 8.20
C ASP A 308 26.30 -1.06 7.35
N ASP A 309 27.20 -0.69 6.44
CA ASP A 309 27.13 0.65 5.80
C ASP A 309 26.06 0.80 4.69
N VAL A 310 25.48 -0.28 4.17
CA VAL A 310 24.31 -0.15 3.26
C VAL A 310 23.01 0.03 4.07
N PHE A 311 23.03 -0.27 5.37
CA PHE A 311 21.91 -0.04 6.28
C PHE A 311 22.01 1.32 7.00
N ASP A 312 23.22 1.87 7.19
CA ASP A 312 23.43 3.08 8.01
C ASP A 312 23.10 4.40 7.30
N ASP A 313 23.14 4.47 5.96
CA ASP A 313 22.74 5.67 5.22
C ASP A 313 21.22 5.98 5.36
N TYR A 314 20.42 5.03 5.84
CA TYR A 314 19.02 5.26 6.20
C TYR A 314 18.82 5.60 7.69
N TYR A 315 19.74 5.19 8.57
CA TYR A 315 19.66 5.41 10.02
C TYR A 315 20.30 6.73 10.49
N HIS A 316 21.23 7.31 9.71
CA HIS A 316 21.89 8.54 10.12
C HIS A 316 21.02 9.82 10.04
N TYR A 317 19.83 9.75 9.43
CA TYR A 317 18.91 10.89 9.39
C TYR A 317 18.07 11.06 10.67
N TYR A 318 17.97 10.04 11.52
CA TYR A 318 17.02 10.01 12.65
C TYR A 318 17.61 10.34 14.03
N HIS A 319 18.88 10.76 14.12
CA HIS A 319 19.50 11.07 15.42
C HIS A 319 20.06 12.48 15.60
N ILE A 320 19.54 13.48 14.88
CA ILE A 320 19.80 14.89 15.19
C ILE A 320 18.49 15.68 15.31
N SER A 321 17.80 15.51 16.44
CA SER A 321 17.23 16.63 17.22
C SER A 321 16.38 16.12 18.40
N SER A 322 17.00 15.92 19.56
CA SER A 322 16.50 16.53 20.80
C SER A 322 17.48 16.24 21.94
N SER A 323 18.41 17.17 22.15
CA SER A 323 18.95 17.43 23.48
C SER A 323 18.47 18.82 23.90
N ASP A 324 17.89 18.85 25.10
CA ASP A 324 17.66 20.00 26.00
C ASP A 324 16.51 20.97 25.65
N ASP A 325 15.36 20.88 26.34
CA ASP A 325 15.10 21.63 27.59
C ASP A 325 13.63 21.54 28.07
N ASP A 326 13.49 21.35 29.39
CA ASP A 326 12.43 21.80 30.33
C ASP A 326 10.91 21.49 30.13
N HIS A 327 10.39 20.73 31.10
CA HIS A 327 8.99 20.73 31.60
C HIS A 327 8.55 22.12 32.16
N PRO A 328 7.25 22.38 32.52
CA PRO A 328 6.03 21.55 32.48
C PRO A 328 4.75 22.28 31.97
N GLY A 329 3.62 21.56 31.81
CA GLY A 329 2.29 22.20 31.79
C GLY A 329 1.13 21.36 31.27
N PHE A 330 0.49 20.59 32.17
CA PHE A 330 -0.91 20.16 32.02
C PHE A 330 -1.83 21.39 31.90
N LEU A 331 -2.88 21.32 31.06
CA LEU A 331 -4.25 21.71 31.39
C LEU A 331 -5.25 21.43 30.24
N LEU A 332 -6.27 20.63 30.61
CA LEU A 332 -7.62 20.46 30.05
C LEU A 332 -7.82 19.72 28.72
#